data_AF-A0A0F2L6D5-F1
#
_entry.id   AF-A0A0F2L6D5-F1
#
_cell.length_a   1.000
_cell.length_b   1.000
_cell.length_c   1.000
_cell.angle_alpha   90.00
_cell.angle_beta   90.00
_cell.angle_gamma   90.00
#
_symmetry.space_group_name_H-M   'P 1'
#
loop_
_entity.id
_entity.type
_entity.pdbx_description
1 polymer ?
#
loop_
_entity_poly.entity_id
_entity_poly.type
_entity_poly.pdbx_seq_one_letter_code
_entity_poly.pdbx_strand_id
1 'polypeptide(L)'
;MVRDPSLLVNYVRGLGLDINELCNDEPVSGLKCPPSASDDFKIRFFVISYIYLKVLRLELSELDSSYVVVTGVNELISDIITDLRLYDAPPNLFLAIINIARDILHLPSLRA
;
A
#
# COMPACT_ATOMS: atom_id res chain seq x y z
N MET A 1 4.23 8.44 7.65
CA MET A 1 2.88 7.83 7.63
C MET A 1 2.69 6.77 8.72
N VAL A 2 3.58 5.80 8.93
CA VAL A 2 3.36 4.76 9.96
C VAL A 2 3.28 5.29 11.41
N ARG A 3 4.07 6.32 11.73
CA ARG A 3 4.04 7.01 13.04
C ARG A 3 2.89 8.01 13.18
N ASP A 4 2.37 8.49 12.06
CA ASP A 4 1.26 9.43 11.99
C ASP A 4 0.36 9.07 10.81
N PRO A 5 -0.64 8.20 11.06
CA PRO A 5 -1.56 7.71 10.03
C PRO A 5 -2.41 8.80 9.38
N SER A 6 -2.55 9.97 10.02
CA SER A 6 -3.30 11.09 9.44
C SER A 6 -2.68 11.56 8.12
N LEU A 7 -1.37 11.38 7.95
CA LEU A 7 -0.66 11.67 6.71
C LEU A 7 -1.15 10.81 5.54
N LEU A 8 -1.47 9.53 5.77
CA LEU A 8 -2.05 8.68 4.72
C LEU A 8 -3.45 9.16 4.36
N VAL A 9 -4.29 9.42 5.37
CA VAL A 9 -5.68 9.86 5.14
C VAL A 9 -5.71 11.19 4.38
N ASN A 10 -4.85 12.13 4.74
CA ASN A 10 -4.75 13.42 4.06
C ASN A 10 -4.22 13.28 2.63
N TYR A 11 -3.25 12.40 2.40
CA TYR A 11 -2.74 12.11 1.06
C TYR A 11 -3.83 11.50 0.16
N VAL A 12 -4.52 10.47 0.62
CA VAL A 12 -5.63 9.83 -0.11
C VAL A 12 -6.75 10.85 -0.41
N ARG A 13 -7.13 11.65 0.58
CA ARG A 13 -8.11 12.73 0.39
C ARG A 13 -7.63 13.77 -0.62
N GLY A 14 -6.34 14.10 -0.62
CA GLY A 14 -5.73 15.04 -1.56
C GLY A 14 -5.83 14.59 -3.02
N LEU A 15 -5.93 13.28 -3.25
CA LEU A 15 -6.15 12.67 -4.56
C LEU A 15 -7.65 12.53 -4.92
N GLY A 16 -8.56 13.01 -4.06
CA GLY A 16 -10.01 12.90 -4.28
C GLY A 16 -10.59 11.51 -4.02
N LEU A 17 -9.83 10.61 -3.38
CA LEU A 17 -10.25 9.26 -3.03
C LEU A 17 -10.84 9.20 -1.60
N ASP A 18 -11.76 8.27 -1.36
CA ASP A 18 -12.27 7.98 -0.01
C ASP A 18 -11.47 6.84 0.64
N ILE A 19 -10.85 7.14 1.78
CA ILE A 19 -10.12 6.15 2.57
C ILE A 19 -11.01 4.99 3.03
N ASN A 20 -12.29 5.23 3.29
CA ASN A 20 -13.20 4.20 3.75
C ASN A 20 -13.49 3.17 2.65
N GLU A 21 -13.58 3.61 1.39
CA GLU A 21 -13.72 2.71 0.25
C GLU A 21 -12.48 1.82 0.13
N LEU A 22 -11.28 2.39 0.23
CA LEU A 22 -10.01 1.64 0.21
C LEU A 22 -9.89 0.67 1.41
N CYS A 23 -10.47 1.02 2.55
CA CYS A 23 -10.50 0.17 3.74
C CYS A 23 -11.48 -1.01 3.61
N ASN A 24 -12.48 -0.93 2.73
CA ASN A 24 -13.42 -2.02 2.52
C ASN A 24 -12.85 -3.12 1.60
N ASP A 25 -11.68 -2.91 1.01
CA ASP A 25 -11.03 -3.87 0.14
C ASP A 25 -10.37 -5.00 0.93
N GLU A 26 -10.53 -6.23 0.43
CA GLU A 26 -9.72 -7.35 0.91
C GLU A 26 -8.25 -7.15 0.48
N PRO A 27 -7.28 -7.47 1.35
CA PRO A 27 -7.42 -8.13 2.65
C PRO A 27 -7.40 -7.18 3.87
N VAL A 28 -7.51 -5.86 3.67
CA VAL A 28 -7.39 -4.87 4.76
C VAL A 28 -8.70 -4.58 5.49
N SER A 29 -9.84 -4.93 4.89
CA SER A 29 -11.18 -4.96 5.53
C SER A 29 -11.22 -5.74 6.85
N GLY A 30 -10.41 -6.81 6.96
CA GLY A 30 -10.25 -7.60 8.19
C GLY A 30 -9.29 -7.01 9.22
N LEU A 31 -8.66 -5.87 8.92
CA LEU A 31 -7.73 -5.16 9.79
C LEU A 31 -8.35 -3.86 10.31
N LYS A 32 -7.71 -3.23 11.29
CA LYS A 32 -8.16 -1.93 11.80
C LYS A 32 -7.86 -0.83 10.78
N CYS A 33 -8.86 -0.48 9.99
CA CYS A 33 -8.78 0.50 8.91
C CYS A 33 -9.97 1.50 9.01
N PRO A 34 -9.76 2.82 8.88
CA PRO A 34 -8.46 3.50 8.70
C PRO A 34 -7.54 3.35 9.92
N PRO A 35 -6.20 3.34 9.71
CA PRO A 35 -5.26 3.19 10.80
C PRO A 35 -5.25 4.43 11.70
N SER A 36 -5.11 4.22 13.02
CA SER A 36 -5.02 5.26 14.06
C SER A 36 -3.68 5.17 14.79
N ALA A 37 -3.20 6.31 15.33
CA ALA A 37 -1.98 6.37 16.14
C ALA A 37 -2.03 5.48 17.39
N SER A 38 -3.23 5.13 17.88
CA SER A 38 -3.43 4.23 19.02
C SER A 38 -3.26 2.74 18.69
N ASP A 39 -3.16 2.37 17.42
CA ASP A 39 -3.22 0.98 17.00
C ASP A 39 -1.91 0.23 17.29
N ASP A 40 -1.91 -1.08 17.11
CA ASP A 40 -0.64 -1.81 17.10
C ASP A 40 0.24 -1.33 15.93
N PHE A 41 1.55 -1.26 16.15
CA PHE A 41 2.49 -0.80 15.13
C PHE A 41 2.42 -1.66 13.87
N LYS A 42 2.37 -3.00 14.00
CA LYS A 42 2.32 -3.90 12.85
C LYS A 42 1.05 -3.69 12.06
N ILE A 43 -0.09 -3.58 12.75
CA ILE A 43 -1.39 -3.31 12.10
C ILE A 43 -1.36 -2.00 11.32
N ARG A 44 -0.83 -0.92 11.91
CA ARG A 44 -0.64 0.34 11.17
C ARG A 44 0.23 0.16 9.95
N PHE A 45 1.38 -0.48 10.11
CA PHE A 45 2.32 -0.70 9.01
C PHE A 45 1.67 -1.47 7.86
N PHE A 46 0.94 -2.55 8.18
CA PHE A 46 0.23 -3.38 7.21
C PHE A 46 -0.81 -2.61 6.40
N VAL A 47 -1.72 -1.90 7.08
CA VAL A 47 -2.78 -1.14 6.43
C VAL A 47 -2.20 0.00 5.59
N ILE A 48 -1.21 0.72 6.13
CA ILE A 48 -0.58 1.84 5.42
C ILE A 48 0.16 1.36 4.18
N SER A 49 0.96 0.30 4.28
CA SER A 49 1.71 -0.26 3.15
C SER A 49 0.78 -0.70 2.02
N TYR A 50 -0.32 -1.39 2.35
CA TYR A 50 -1.30 -1.81 1.33
C TYR A 50 -1.96 -0.62 0.64
N ILE A 51 -2.54 0.31 1.40
CA ILE A 51 -3.27 1.45 0.83
C ILE A 51 -2.33 2.34 0.03
N TYR A 52 -1.15 2.63 0.58
CA TYR A 52 -0.16 3.48 -0.08
C TYR A 52 0.29 2.87 -1.41
N LEU A 53 0.64 1.58 -1.45
CA LEU A 53 1.03 0.94 -2.72
C LEU A 53 -0.12 0.86 -3.72
N LYS A 54 -1.36 0.64 -3.25
CA LYS A 54 -2.54 0.63 -4.12
C LYS A 54 -2.76 1.99 -4.78
N VAL A 55 -2.64 3.07 -4.02
CA VAL A 55 -2.75 4.44 -4.50
C VAL A 55 -1.59 4.81 -5.42
N LEU A 56 -0.36 4.46 -5.04
CA LEU A 56 0.83 4.67 -5.87
C LEU A 56 0.68 3.98 -7.24
N ARG A 57 0.12 2.77 -7.30
CA ARG A 57 -0.16 2.08 -8.56
C ARG A 57 -1.11 2.89 -9.46
N LEU A 58 -2.14 3.52 -8.89
CA LEU A 58 -3.07 4.36 -9.64
C LEU A 58 -2.36 5.58 -10.22
N GLU A 59 -1.61 6.31 -9.39
CA GLU A 59 -0.86 7.49 -9.84
C GLU A 59 0.16 7.14 -10.93
N LEU A 60 0.89 6.03 -10.78
CA LEU A 60 1.83 5.58 -11.81
C LEU A 60 1.13 5.23 -13.12
N SER A 61 -0.04 4.60 -13.06
CA SER A 61 -0.82 4.28 -14.27
C SER A 61 -1.32 5.53 -15.01
N GLU A 62 -1.59 6.62 -14.30
CA GLU A 62 -1.93 7.91 -14.92
C GLU A 62 -0.70 8.56 -15.57
N LEU A 63 0.50 8.30 -15.04
CA LEU A 63 1.77 8.80 -15.54
C LEU A 63 2.36 7.97 -16.69
N ASP A 64 1.85 6.77 -17.01
CA ASP A 64 2.37 5.92 -18.10
C ASP A 64 2.35 6.60 -19.48
N SER A 65 1.50 7.61 -19.65
CA SER A 65 1.44 8.43 -20.88
C SER A 65 2.43 9.61 -20.89
N SER A 66 3.16 9.83 -19.80
CA SER A 66 4.06 10.96 -19.58
C SER A 66 5.53 10.53 -19.63
N TYR A 67 6.42 11.43 -20.05
CA TYR A 67 7.87 11.19 -20.06
C TYR A 67 8.53 11.30 -18.68
N VAL A 68 7.75 11.16 -17.59
CA VAL A 68 8.22 11.33 -16.22
C VAL A 68 8.84 10.02 -15.74
N VAL A 69 10.14 10.06 -15.42
CA VAL A 69 10.83 8.94 -14.79
C VAL A 69 10.68 9.05 -13.27
N VAL A 70 9.96 8.11 -12.66
CA VAL A 70 9.82 8.02 -11.20
C VAL A 70 10.92 7.14 -10.64
N THR A 71 11.87 7.74 -9.92
CA THR A 71 13.00 7.03 -9.29
C THR A 71 12.65 6.60 -7.86
N GLY A 72 13.26 5.52 -7.35
CA GLY A 72 13.12 5.09 -5.95
C GLY A 72 11.97 4.13 -5.66
N VAL A 73 11.18 3.77 -6.68
CA VAL A 73 10.02 2.87 -6.55
C VAL A 73 10.45 1.46 -6.19
N ASN A 74 11.55 0.98 -6.77
CA ASN A 74 12.07 -0.36 -6.52
C ASN A 74 12.53 -0.53 -5.07
N GLU A 75 13.28 0.46 -4.57
CA GLU A 75 13.79 0.50 -3.20
C GLU A 75 12.64 0.54 -2.20
N LEU A 76 11.65 1.42 -2.42
CA LEU A 76 10.46 1.52 -1.60
C LEU A 76 9.68 0.19 -1.52
N ILE A 77 9.47 -0.48 -2.66
CA ILE A 77 8.80 -1.77 -2.71
C ILE A 77 9.62 -2.83 -1.95
N SER A 78 10.93 -2.86 -2.17
CA SER A 78 11.85 -3.80 -1.50
C SER A 78 11.81 -3.63 0.02
N ASP A 79 11.85 -2.40 0.51
CA ASP A 79 11.76 -2.07 1.94
C ASP A 79 10.43 -2.54 2.53
N ILE A 80 9.31 -2.23 1.86
CA ILE A 80 7.98 -2.66 2.33
C ILE A 80 7.86 -4.19 2.40
N ILE A 81 8.31 -4.91 1.36
CA ILE A 81 8.24 -6.38 1.34
C ILE A 81 9.11 -6.98 2.45
N THR A 82 10.28 -6.40 2.68
CA THR A 82 11.22 -6.85 3.71
C THR A 82 10.61 -6.68 5.10
N ASP A 83 10.04 -5.51 5.37
CA ASP A 83 9.38 -5.20 6.65
C ASP A 83 8.11 -6.03 6.86
N LEU A 84 7.31 -6.28 5.82
CA LEU A 84 6.15 -7.17 5.92
C LEU A 84 6.54 -8.58 6.34
N ARG A 85 7.65 -9.09 5.79
CA ARG A 85 8.18 -10.40 6.18
C ARG A 85 8.72 -10.38 7.61
N LEU A 86 9.45 -9.33 7.99
CA LEU A 86 10.02 -9.18 9.33
C LEU A 86 8.93 -9.10 10.42
N TYR A 87 7.80 -8.48 10.11
CA TYR A 87 6.69 -8.31 11.06
C TYR A 87 5.67 -9.45 11.02
N ASP A 88 5.91 -10.52 10.26
CA ASP A 88 5.03 -11.67 10.09
C ASP A 88 3.64 -11.28 9.56
N ALA A 89 3.60 -10.57 8.43
CA ALA A 89 2.35 -10.17 7.79
C ALA A 89 1.44 -11.37 7.47
N PRO A 90 0.11 -11.24 7.61
CA PRO A 90 -0.84 -12.27 7.19
C PRO A 90 -0.61 -12.71 5.74
N PRO A 91 -0.66 -14.02 5.41
CA PRO A 91 -0.32 -14.51 4.07
C PRO A 91 -1.14 -13.90 2.94
N ASN A 92 -2.43 -13.67 3.16
CA ASN A 92 -3.33 -13.02 2.21
C ASN A 92 -2.92 -11.57 1.94
N LEU A 93 -2.58 -10.81 2.98
CA LEU A 93 -2.04 -9.46 2.87
C LEU A 93 -0.70 -9.44 2.14
N PHE A 94 0.20 -10.33 2.52
CA PHE A 94 1.51 -10.43 1.89
C PHE A 94 1.37 -10.69 0.39
N LEU A 95 0.54 -11.66 -0.01
CA LEU A 95 0.30 -11.98 -1.41
C LEU A 95 -0.33 -10.79 -2.17
N ALA A 96 -1.30 -10.10 -1.57
CA ALA A 96 -1.92 -8.93 -2.19
C ALA A 96 -0.90 -7.81 -2.43
N ILE A 97 -0.04 -7.52 -1.46
CA ILE A 97 1.03 -6.52 -1.61
C ILE A 97 2.05 -6.95 -2.67
N ILE A 98 2.44 -8.23 -2.71
CA ILE A 98 3.31 -8.75 -3.77
C ILE A 98 2.68 -8.54 -5.15
N ASN A 99 1.38 -8.80 -5.31
CA ASN A 99 0.71 -8.59 -6.60
C ASN A 99 0.67 -7.11 -7.00
N ILE A 100 0.36 -6.20 -6.06
CA ILE A 100 0.41 -4.74 -6.33
C ILE A 100 1.83 -4.31 -6.74
N ALA A 101 2.86 -4.80 -6.02
CA ALA A 101 4.25 -4.51 -6.33
C ALA A 101 4.63 -5.01 -7.73
N ARG A 102 4.18 -6.21 -8.10
CA ARG A 102 4.42 -6.76 -9.45
C ARG A 102 3.74 -5.94 -10.53
N ASP A 103 2.52 -5.46 -10.29
CA ASP A 103 1.84 -4.57 -11.22
C ASP A 103 2.63 -3.26 -11.42
N ILE A 104 3.06 -2.63 -10.32
CA ILE A 104 3.88 -1.39 -10.36
C ILE A 104 5.17 -1.62 -11.17
N LEU A 105 5.79 -2.79 -10.99
CA LEU A 105 7.04 -3.16 -11.65
C LEU A 105 6.85 -3.80 -13.03
N HIS A 106 5.63 -3.88 -13.54
CA HIS A 106 5.30 -4.51 -14.83
C HIS A 106 5.75 -5.99 -14.92
N LEU A 107 5.60 -6.73 -13.83
CA LEU A 107 5.93 -8.16 -13.70
C LEU A 107 4.65 -9.03 -13.72
N PRO A 108 4.70 -10.30 -14.19
CA PRO A 108 3.52 -11.16 -14.29
C PRO A 108 2.87 -11.48 -12.93
N SER A 109 1.55 -11.44 -12.73
CA SER A 109 0.94 -11.69 -11.40
C SER A 109 1.11 -13.12 -10.86
N LEU A 110 1.04 -13.29 -9.53
CA LEU A 110 0.97 -14.61 -8.89
C LEU A 110 -0.50 -15.04 -8.74
N ARG A 111 -0.81 -16.28 -9.14
CA ARG A 111 -2.14 -16.87 -8.89
C ARG A 111 -2.25 -17.29 -7.42
N ALA A 112 -3.36 -16.92 -6.79
CA ALA A 112 -3.76 -17.39 -5.46
C ALA A 112 -4.18 -18.87 -5.50
#